data_AF-A0A2S7KM68-F1
#
_entry.id   AF-A0A2S7KM68-F1
#
_cell.length_a   1.000
_cell.length_b   1.000
_cell.length_c   1.000
_cell.angle_alpha   90.00
_cell.angle_beta   90.00
_cell.angle_gamma   90.00
#
_symmetry.space_group_name_H-M   'P 1'
#
loop_
_entity.id
_entity.type
_entity.pdbx_description
1 polymer ?
#
loop_
_entity_poly.entity_id
_entity_poly.type
_entity_poly.pdbx_seq_one_letter_code
_entity_poly.pdbx_strand_id
1 'polypeptide(L)'
;MAFNLSLFAQDQLTTKPVSTKAAIQAKSSNRFSQEYNRIVNSYDQDKLTALSEKYRAWENQTKKEAETFAKANGIPLKKFNSDGSFDELQRITSDGKLLYYSLDNVDAAVSTRANFLNSGGGLSLNLDGNGMTAYVWDGGPSRPTHVEFDGAGGTNRVSIYDGVTTLNANSFHAQHVTGTIVASGLDPDAKGMAWQADAQTSDWNNDLSEATTAASGGMLISNHSYGFRASNIDAANAWDMFGQYGTDARDWDNLLYNAPYYLQVASAGNDGKDNSSNQFPLDGEINYDKLSGDKTAKNNLVVANGTDASINSGTGL
;
A
#
# COMPACT_ATOMS: atom_id res chain seq x y z
N MET A 1 -35.02 -31.57 31.90
CA MET A 1 -35.69 -30.97 30.73
C MET A 1 -34.79 -29.85 30.26
N ALA A 2 -34.13 -30.04 29.12
CA ALA A 2 -33.17 -29.12 28.54
C ALA A 2 -33.90 -27.93 27.88
N PHE A 3 -33.38 -26.72 28.04
CA PHE A 3 -33.75 -25.58 27.20
C PHE A 3 -32.57 -25.22 26.30
N ASN A 4 -32.83 -25.31 25.00
CA ASN A 4 -31.91 -25.12 23.90
C ASN A 4 -31.34 -23.69 23.84
N LEU A 5 -30.01 -23.61 23.78
CA LEU A 5 -29.29 -22.53 23.14
C LEU A 5 -29.29 -22.79 21.62
N SER A 6 -29.96 -21.97 20.84
CA SER A 6 -29.59 -21.72 19.44
C SER A 6 -30.41 -20.58 18.87
N LEU A 7 -29.83 -19.38 18.75
CA LEU A 7 -30.23 -18.44 17.69
C LEU A 7 -29.26 -17.25 17.56
N PHE A 8 -27.95 -17.48 17.42
CA PHE A 8 -27.04 -16.46 16.89
C PHE A 8 -25.86 -17.13 16.21
N ALA A 9 -26.01 -17.46 14.93
CA ALA A 9 -24.90 -17.68 14.01
C ALA A 9 -25.42 -17.57 12.58
N GLN A 10 -24.61 -16.91 11.73
CA GLN A 10 -24.77 -16.70 10.28
C GLN A 10 -25.48 -15.41 9.86
N ASP A 11 -24.91 -14.26 10.25
CA ASP A 11 -24.64 -13.26 9.22
C ASP A 11 -23.29 -13.61 8.58
N GLN A 12 -23.37 -14.40 7.52
CA GLN A 12 -22.27 -14.51 6.56
C GLN A 12 -22.19 -13.14 5.87
N LEU A 13 -21.17 -12.36 6.20
CA LEU A 13 -20.69 -11.25 5.38
C LEU A 13 -20.29 -11.83 4.02
N THR A 14 -21.28 -12.02 3.16
CA THR A 14 -21.09 -12.19 1.73
C THR A 14 -20.88 -10.79 1.18
N THR A 15 -19.65 -10.29 1.29
CA THR A 15 -19.20 -9.23 0.39
C THR A 15 -19.26 -9.84 -1.00
N LYS A 16 -20.34 -9.55 -1.72
CA LYS A 16 -20.41 -9.83 -3.15
C LYS A 16 -19.15 -9.24 -3.77
N PRO A 17 -18.40 -9.97 -4.61
CA PRO A 17 -17.33 -9.34 -5.37
C PRO A 17 -17.97 -8.18 -6.13
N VAL A 18 -17.47 -6.96 -5.90
CA VAL A 18 -17.79 -5.83 -6.77
C VAL A 18 -17.46 -6.33 -8.17
N SER A 19 -18.51 -6.49 -8.99
CA SER A 19 -18.41 -7.10 -10.30
C SER A 19 -17.27 -6.41 -11.06
N THR A 20 -16.28 -7.20 -11.49
CA THR A 20 -15.12 -6.76 -12.29
C THR A 20 -15.53 -5.87 -13.47
N LYS A 21 -16.75 -6.02 -14.00
CA LYS A 21 -17.28 -5.18 -15.07
C LYS A 21 -17.47 -3.70 -14.71
N ALA A 22 -17.78 -3.35 -13.46
CA ALA A 22 -18.06 -1.96 -13.07
C ALA A 22 -16.77 -1.14 -12.92
N ALA A 23 -15.70 -1.74 -12.40
CA ALA A 23 -14.37 -1.11 -12.32
C ALA A 23 -13.68 -0.98 -13.68
N ILE A 24 -13.92 -1.93 -14.60
CA ILE A 24 -13.43 -1.86 -15.99
C ILE A 24 -14.12 -0.73 -16.77
N GLN A 25 -15.38 -0.42 -16.47
CA GLN A 25 -16.16 0.56 -17.25
C GLN A 25 -15.77 2.02 -17.01
N ALA A 26 -15.23 2.38 -15.84
CA ALA A 26 -14.81 3.75 -15.55
C ALA A 26 -13.55 4.17 -16.35
N LYS A 27 -12.69 3.22 -16.73
CA LYS A 27 -11.40 3.51 -17.40
C LYS A 27 -11.51 3.70 -18.92
N SER A 28 -12.66 3.43 -19.54
CA SER A 28 -12.78 3.37 -21.01
C SER A 28 -13.00 4.72 -21.71
N SER A 29 -12.89 5.87 -21.03
CA SER A 29 -13.28 7.18 -21.61
C SER A 29 -12.17 8.25 -21.68
N ASN A 30 -10.96 7.98 -21.21
CA ASN A 30 -9.86 8.96 -21.27
C ASN A 30 -8.93 8.76 -22.49
N ARG A 31 -8.00 9.70 -22.70
CA ARG A 31 -7.04 9.72 -23.82
C ARG A 31 -6.10 8.50 -23.89
N PHE A 32 -6.01 7.71 -22.83
CA PHE A 32 -5.15 6.52 -22.74
C PHE A 32 -5.95 5.20 -22.84
N SER A 33 -7.27 5.27 -23.07
CA SER A 33 -8.16 4.10 -23.08
C SER A 33 -7.71 2.98 -24.04
N GLN A 34 -7.16 3.31 -25.21
CA GLN A 34 -6.66 2.30 -26.16
C GLN A 34 -5.46 1.52 -25.60
N GLU A 35 -4.52 2.23 -24.98
CA GLU A 35 -3.32 1.68 -24.35
C GLU A 35 -3.69 0.85 -23.12
N TYR A 36 -4.61 1.33 -22.27
CA TYR A 36 -5.14 0.55 -21.16
C TYR A 36 -5.75 -0.78 -21.64
N ASN A 37 -6.58 -0.75 -22.70
CA ASN A 37 -7.15 -1.96 -23.27
C ASN A 37 -6.07 -2.90 -23.82
N ARG A 38 -5.02 -2.36 -24.47
CA ARG A 38 -3.90 -3.16 -24.96
C ARG A 38 -3.17 -3.86 -23.80
N ILE A 39 -2.94 -3.16 -22.70
CA ILE A 39 -2.29 -3.69 -21.49
C ILE A 39 -3.13 -4.81 -20.89
N VAL A 40 -4.42 -4.55 -20.62
CA VAL A 40 -5.34 -5.55 -20.03
C VAL A 40 -5.42 -6.81 -20.91
N ASN A 41 -5.54 -6.64 -22.22
CA ASN A 41 -5.63 -7.75 -23.17
C ASN A 41 -4.29 -8.51 -23.34
N SER A 42 -3.18 -7.97 -22.84
CA SER A 42 -1.87 -8.64 -22.89
C SER A 42 -1.63 -9.59 -21.71
N TYR A 43 -2.46 -9.52 -20.67
CA TYR A 43 -2.30 -10.32 -19.46
C TYR A 43 -3.07 -11.64 -19.53
N ASP A 44 -2.55 -12.64 -18.83
CA ASP A 44 -3.28 -13.88 -18.56
C ASP A 44 -4.33 -13.62 -17.46
N GLN A 45 -5.54 -13.31 -17.90
CA GLN A 45 -6.66 -12.93 -17.03
C GLN A 45 -7.11 -14.08 -16.12
N ASP A 46 -7.05 -15.32 -16.60
CA ASP A 46 -7.42 -16.51 -15.81
C ASP A 46 -6.38 -16.74 -14.72
N LYS A 47 -5.09 -16.57 -15.04
CA LYS A 47 -4.01 -16.65 -14.06
C LYS A 47 -4.14 -15.58 -12.99
N LEU A 48 -4.34 -14.32 -13.36
CA LEU A 48 -4.49 -13.22 -12.40
C LEU A 48 -5.74 -13.41 -11.52
N THR A 49 -6.84 -13.90 -12.09
CA THR A 49 -8.05 -14.24 -11.33
C THR A 49 -7.76 -15.32 -10.29
N ALA A 50 -7.11 -16.42 -10.69
CA ALA A 50 -6.74 -17.50 -9.78
C ALA A 50 -5.76 -17.06 -8.69
N LEU A 51 -4.83 -16.15 -9.01
CA LEU A 51 -3.92 -15.56 -8.02
C LEU A 51 -4.67 -14.70 -7.01
N SER A 52 -5.56 -13.81 -7.46
CA SER A 52 -6.39 -12.97 -6.58
C SER A 52 -7.20 -13.83 -5.60
N GLU A 53 -7.85 -14.88 -6.09
CA GLU A 53 -8.62 -15.79 -5.23
C GLU A 53 -7.75 -16.53 -4.22
N LYS A 54 -6.58 -17.02 -4.65
CA LYS A 54 -5.60 -17.68 -3.77
C LYS A 54 -5.14 -16.73 -2.66
N TYR A 55 -4.71 -15.52 -3.02
CA TYR A 55 -4.18 -14.54 -2.06
C TYR A 55 -5.27 -14.10 -1.09
N ARG A 56 -6.47 -13.80 -1.58
CA ARG A 56 -7.61 -13.44 -0.73
C ARG A 56 -7.94 -14.53 0.27
N ALA A 57 -7.94 -15.80 -0.16
CA ALA A 57 -8.19 -16.92 0.74
C ALA A 57 -7.11 -17.02 1.83
N TRP A 58 -5.85 -16.81 1.46
CA TRP A 58 -4.71 -16.84 2.38
C TRP A 58 -4.73 -15.66 3.38
N GLU A 59 -4.92 -14.43 2.92
CA GLU A 59 -5.01 -13.21 3.75
C GLU A 59 -6.14 -13.34 4.79
N ASN A 60 -7.34 -13.70 4.34
CA ASN A 60 -8.48 -13.90 5.23
C ASN A 60 -8.25 -15.01 6.25
N GLN A 61 -7.65 -16.13 5.83
CA GLN A 61 -7.39 -17.25 6.73
C GLN A 61 -6.34 -16.88 7.78
N THR A 62 -5.20 -16.35 7.36
CA THR A 62 -4.10 -15.97 8.26
C THR A 62 -4.48 -14.86 9.22
N LYS A 63 -5.21 -13.85 8.76
CA LYS A 63 -5.76 -12.80 9.63
C LYS A 63 -6.70 -13.38 10.67
N LYS A 64 -7.63 -14.25 10.26
CA LYS A 64 -8.58 -14.90 11.18
C LYS A 64 -7.90 -15.81 12.21
N GLU A 65 -6.86 -16.54 11.80
CA GLU A 65 -6.02 -17.35 12.70
C GLU A 65 -5.32 -16.46 13.72
N ALA A 66 -4.70 -15.37 13.26
CA ALA A 66 -4.03 -14.41 14.11
C ALA A 66 -5.00 -13.78 15.12
N GLU A 67 -6.20 -13.39 14.68
CA GLU A 67 -7.23 -12.85 15.56
C GLU A 67 -7.70 -13.85 16.61
N THR A 68 -7.92 -15.10 16.20
CA THR A 68 -8.39 -16.16 17.10
C THR A 68 -7.35 -16.47 18.16
N PHE A 69 -6.09 -16.64 17.74
CA PHE A 69 -4.98 -16.88 18.65
C PHE A 69 -4.77 -15.70 19.60
N ALA A 70 -4.84 -14.46 19.09
CA ALA A 70 -4.62 -13.28 19.90
C ALA A 70 -5.69 -13.13 20.99
N LYS A 71 -6.97 -13.37 20.64
CA LYS A 71 -8.08 -13.39 21.60
C LYS A 71 -7.90 -14.48 22.65
N ALA A 72 -7.48 -15.69 22.26
CA ALA A 72 -7.30 -16.81 23.17
C ALA A 72 -6.13 -16.62 24.16
N ASN A 73 -5.09 -15.86 23.76
CA ASN A 73 -3.85 -15.70 24.53
C ASN A 73 -3.67 -14.30 25.13
N GLY A 74 -4.67 -13.42 25.02
CA GLY A 74 -4.59 -12.05 25.56
C GLY A 74 -3.56 -11.16 24.85
N ILE A 75 -3.29 -11.43 23.57
CA ILE A 75 -2.36 -10.66 22.75
C ILE A 75 -3.12 -9.50 22.09
N PRO A 76 -2.58 -8.27 22.11
CA PRO A 76 -3.24 -7.13 21.45
C PRO A 76 -3.26 -7.29 19.93
N LEU A 77 -4.43 -7.13 19.30
CA LEU A 77 -4.50 -7.03 17.83
C LEU A 77 -3.88 -5.74 17.31
N LYS A 78 -3.96 -4.68 18.12
CA LYS A 78 -3.40 -3.36 17.82
C LYS A 78 -2.49 -2.94 18.96
N LYS A 79 -1.28 -2.50 18.63
CA LYS A 79 -0.35 -1.87 19.57
C LYS A 79 -0.33 -0.38 19.29
N PHE A 80 -0.85 0.43 20.21
CA PHE A 80 -0.85 1.87 20.04
C PHE A 80 0.55 2.45 20.30
N ASN A 81 1.04 3.24 19.35
CA ASN A 81 2.28 3.98 19.43
C ASN A 81 2.08 5.27 20.25
N SER A 82 3.18 5.88 20.68
CA SER A 82 3.15 7.12 21.49
C SER A 82 2.52 8.33 20.79
N ASP A 83 2.51 8.31 19.45
CA ASP A 83 1.92 9.33 18.59
C ASP A 83 0.42 9.11 18.32
N GLY A 84 -0.17 8.05 18.87
CA GLY A 84 -1.58 7.70 18.67
C GLY A 84 -1.84 6.78 17.47
N SER A 85 -0.87 6.56 16.58
CA SER A 85 -0.95 5.53 15.53
C SER A 85 -0.96 4.12 16.15
N PHE A 86 -1.17 3.08 15.33
CA PHE A 86 -1.07 1.71 15.80
C PHE A 86 -0.35 0.78 14.83
N ASP A 87 0.35 -0.19 15.40
CA ASP A 87 0.79 -1.39 14.70
C ASP A 87 -0.32 -2.44 14.74
N GLU A 88 -0.57 -3.16 13.66
CA GLU A 88 -1.64 -4.16 13.57
C GLU A 88 -1.12 -5.55 13.31
N LEU A 89 -1.58 -6.52 14.10
CA LEU A 89 -1.26 -7.94 13.92
C LEU A 89 -1.85 -8.42 12.59
N GLN A 90 -0.99 -8.91 11.70
CA GLN A 90 -1.39 -9.43 10.41
C GLN A 90 -1.40 -10.95 10.38
N ARG A 91 -0.33 -11.57 10.89
CA ARG A 91 -0.18 -13.02 10.82
C ARG A 91 0.60 -13.60 11.99
N ILE A 92 0.50 -14.91 12.11
CA ILE A 92 1.34 -15.72 12.98
C ILE A 92 2.17 -16.64 12.10
N THR A 93 3.47 -16.66 12.31
CA THR A 93 4.38 -17.57 11.59
C THR A 93 4.15 -19.02 12.04
N SER A 94 4.64 -19.98 11.25
CA SER A 94 4.46 -21.42 11.55
C SER A 94 5.10 -21.86 12.88
N ASP A 95 6.06 -21.10 13.40
CA ASP A 95 6.69 -21.28 14.70
C ASP A 95 6.04 -20.45 15.83
N GLY A 96 4.89 -19.83 15.57
CA GLY A 96 4.03 -19.21 16.59
C GLY A 96 4.30 -17.73 16.88
N LYS A 97 5.09 -17.02 16.05
CA LYS A 97 5.48 -15.62 16.30
C LYS A 97 4.56 -14.64 15.59
N LEU A 98 4.45 -13.44 16.16
CA LEU A 98 3.47 -12.44 15.79
C LEU A 98 4.10 -11.40 14.86
N LEU A 99 3.48 -11.16 13.71
CA LEU A 99 3.96 -10.16 12.75
C LEU A 99 2.97 -9.00 12.61
N TYR A 100 3.45 -7.79 12.89
CA TYR A 100 2.67 -6.56 12.89
C TYR A 100 3.09 -5.65 11.73
N TYR A 101 2.10 -5.06 11.07
CA TYR A 101 2.34 -3.93 10.17
C TYR A 101 2.39 -2.61 10.93
N SER A 102 3.30 -1.74 10.48
CA SER A 102 3.52 -0.38 10.94
C SER A 102 3.60 0.57 9.75
N LEU A 103 3.36 1.86 9.99
CA LEU A 103 3.37 2.92 8.98
C LEU A 103 4.78 3.44 8.65
N ASP A 104 4.99 3.89 7.41
CA ASP A 104 6.24 4.48 6.91
C ASP A 104 6.02 5.86 6.23
N ASN A 105 6.70 6.96 6.63
CA ASN A 105 6.37 8.34 6.20
C ASN A 105 7.58 9.20 5.74
N VAL A 106 7.44 10.01 4.67
CA VAL A 106 8.42 11.02 4.18
C VAL A 106 7.76 12.13 3.30
N ASP A 107 8.24 13.38 3.37
CA ASP A 107 7.92 14.52 2.46
C ASP A 107 8.98 14.73 1.36
N ALA A 108 8.64 15.16 0.12
CA ALA A 108 9.63 15.10 -0.98
C ALA A 108 9.48 16.00 -2.23
N ALA A 109 8.51 16.93 -2.35
CA ALA A 109 8.17 17.52 -3.67
C ALA A 109 9.28 18.35 -4.35
N VAL A 110 9.98 19.20 -3.60
CA VAL A 110 11.07 20.03 -4.13
C VAL A 110 12.31 19.18 -4.41
N SER A 111 12.61 18.26 -3.50
CA SER A 111 13.78 17.38 -3.56
C SER A 111 13.76 16.46 -4.78
N THR A 112 12.57 16.05 -5.24
CA THR A 112 12.40 15.15 -6.40
C THR A 112 12.23 15.88 -7.75
N ARG A 113 12.21 17.23 -7.76
CA ARG A 113 11.95 18.04 -8.96
C ARG A 113 10.58 17.85 -9.60
N ALA A 114 9.59 17.29 -8.89
CA ALA A 114 8.23 17.18 -9.41
C ALA A 114 7.68 18.55 -9.85
N ASN A 115 8.00 19.60 -9.10
CA ASN A 115 7.65 20.98 -9.43
C ASN A 115 8.23 21.50 -10.77
N PHE A 116 9.32 20.92 -11.29
CA PHE A 116 9.87 21.27 -12.61
C PHE A 116 9.15 20.55 -13.75
N LEU A 117 8.57 19.37 -13.47
CA LEU A 117 7.84 18.54 -14.44
C LEU A 117 6.39 18.99 -14.62
N ASN A 118 5.77 19.51 -13.55
CA ASN A 118 4.40 20.00 -13.58
C ASN A 118 4.25 21.23 -14.48
N SER A 119 3.02 21.49 -14.94
CA SER A 119 2.69 22.72 -15.68
C SER A 119 3.12 23.98 -14.93
N GLY A 120 3.76 24.91 -15.66
CA GLY A 120 4.35 26.12 -15.09
C GLY A 120 5.72 25.90 -14.44
N GLY A 121 6.23 24.68 -14.44
CA GLY A 121 7.57 24.32 -13.95
C GLY A 121 8.70 24.65 -14.93
N GLY A 122 9.94 24.51 -14.46
CA GLY A 122 11.14 24.93 -15.19
C GLY A 122 11.45 24.17 -16.49
N LEU A 123 10.84 23.00 -16.71
CA LEU A 123 11.06 22.20 -17.94
C LEU A 123 10.02 22.45 -19.03
N SER A 124 9.03 23.34 -18.78
CA SER A 124 7.93 23.61 -19.73
C SER A 124 7.17 22.35 -20.16
N LEU A 125 7.10 21.37 -19.27
CA LEU A 125 6.31 20.15 -19.42
C LEU A 125 4.93 20.35 -18.75
N ASN A 126 4.00 19.44 -19.07
CA ASN A 126 2.65 19.43 -18.51
C ASN A 126 2.35 18.05 -17.90
N LEU A 127 3.26 17.59 -17.03
CA LEU A 127 3.18 16.28 -16.37
C LEU A 127 2.55 16.45 -14.98
N ASP A 128 1.22 16.54 -14.96
CA ASP A 128 0.45 16.77 -13.73
C ASP A 128 -0.34 15.54 -13.26
N GLY A 129 -0.26 14.42 -14.01
CA GLY A 129 -1.01 13.20 -13.71
C GLY A 129 -2.38 13.06 -14.39
N ASN A 130 -2.78 14.01 -15.24
CA ASN A 130 -4.03 13.97 -15.99
C ASN A 130 -4.34 12.63 -16.67
N GLY A 131 -5.48 12.03 -16.32
CA GLY A 131 -5.95 10.76 -16.87
C GLY A 131 -5.25 9.51 -16.30
N MET A 132 -4.46 9.69 -15.25
CA MET A 132 -3.83 8.62 -14.49
C MET A 132 -4.53 8.43 -13.14
N THR A 133 -4.49 7.22 -12.62
CA THR A 133 -5.02 6.88 -11.30
C THR A 133 -3.91 6.23 -10.48
N ALA A 134 -3.59 6.83 -9.33
CA ALA A 134 -2.71 6.22 -8.34
C ALA A 134 -3.52 5.28 -7.44
N TYR A 135 -2.98 4.10 -7.14
CA TYR A 135 -3.56 3.22 -6.14
C TYR A 135 -2.73 3.30 -4.85
N VAL A 136 -3.38 3.36 -3.70
CA VAL A 136 -2.70 3.57 -2.40
C VAL A 136 -3.28 2.61 -1.38
N TRP A 137 -2.43 1.73 -0.84
CA TRP A 137 -2.75 0.93 0.34
C TRP A 137 -2.05 1.54 1.55
N ASP A 138 -2.74 1.58 2.69
CA ASP A 138 -2.21 2.15 3.94
C ASP A 138 -2.90 1.58 5.19
N GLY A 139 -2.52 2.01 6.40
CA GLY A 139 -3.04 1.45 7.66
C GLY A 139 -4.46 1.84 8.05
N GLY A 140 -5.12 2.66 7.24
CA GLY A 140 -6.51 3.03 7.43
C GLY A 140 -7.07 3.73 6.21
N PRO A 141 -8.40 3.94 6.16
CA PRO A 141 -9.01 4.59 5.02
C PRO A 141 -8.68 6.09 5.00
N SER A 142 -8.41 6.62 3.81
CA SER A 142 -8.33 8.07 3.57
C SER A 142 -9.70 8.73 3.77
N ARG A 143 -9.75 10.07 3.85
CA ARG A 143 -10.99 10.84 3.85
C ARG A 143 -11.20 11.49 2.46
N PRO A 144 -11.93 10.85 1.54
CA PRO A 144 -12.18 11.39 0.19
C PRO A 144 -12.70 12.83 0.19
N THR A 145 -13.54 13.21 1.16
CA THR A 145 -14.14 14.54 1.25
C THR A 145 -13.17 15.64 1.74
N HIS A 146 -11.86 15.42 1.71
CA HIS A 146 -10.86 16.44 2.05
C HIS A 146 -10.77 17.49 0.94
N VAL A 147 -10.68 18.77 1.29
CA VAL A 147 -10.65 19.88 0.32
C VAL A 147 -9.49 19.79 -0.68
N GLU A 148 -8.32 19.32 -0.24
CA GLU A 148 -7.18 19.03 -1.12
C GLU A 148 -7.43 17.92 -2.15
N PHE A 149 -8.51 17.15 -2.04
CA PHE A 149 -8.86 16.13 -3.02
C PHE A 149 -9.90 16.59 -4.04
N ASP A 150 -10.43 17.81 -3.87
CA ASP A 150 -11.25 18.45 -4.89
C ASP A 150 -10.41 18.71 -6.14
N GLY A 151 -10.84 18.17 -7.27
CA GLY A 151 -10.25 18.44 -8.58
C GLY A 151 -10.66 19.78 -9.15
N ALA A 152 -10.06 20.12 -10.30
CA ALA A 152 -10.50 21.26 -11.09
C ALA A 152 -12.00 21.12 -11.44
N GLY A 153 -12.83 22.01 -10.89
CA GLY A 153 -14.29 21.96 -11.07
C GLY A 153 -15.08 21.36 -9.89
N GLY A 154 -14.43 21.02 -8.76
CA GLY A 154 -15.12 20.66 -7.52
C GLY A 154 -15.56 19.19 -7.42
N THR A 155 -15.03 18.30 -8.26
CA THR A 155 -15.24 16.86 -8.16
C THR A 155 -14.10 16.22 -7.38
N ASN A 156 -14.42 15.49 -6.32
CA ASN A 156 -13.43 14.75 -5.54
C ASN A 156 -12.75 13.66 -6.40
N ARG A 157 -11.42 13.70 -6.45
CA ARG A 157 -10.56 12.80 -7.25
C ARG A 157 -10.10 11.56 -6.50
N VAL A 158 -10.36 11.49 -5.19
CA VAL A 158 -10.02 10.36 -4.33
C VAL A 158 -11.27 9.53 -4.06
N SER A 159 -11.15 8.21 -4.20
CA SER A 159 -12.22 7.25 -3.90
C SER A 159 -11.69 6.04 -3.14
N ILE A 160 -12.57 5.41 -2.36
CA ILE A 160 -12.25 4.17 -1.63
C ILE A 160 -12.47 2.96 -2.54
N TYR A 161 -11.49 2.06 -2.65
CA TYR A 161 -11.51 0.88 -3.51
C TYR A 161 -12.08 -0.37 -2.82
N ASP A 162 -11.65 -0.64 -1.59
CA ASP A 162 -12.00 -1.83 -0.80
C ASP A 162 -13.34 -1.72 -0.04
N GLY A 163 -13.93 -0.52 -0.01
CA GLY A 163 -15.16 -0.21 0.72
C GLY A 163 -14.97 0.08 2.22
N VAL A 164 -13.73 0.11 2.73
CA VAL A 164 -13.42 0.45 4.11
C VAL A 164 -13.47 1.97 4.26
N THR A 165 -14.43 2.47 5.03
CA THR A 165 -14.72 3.92 5.13
C THR A 165 -14.63 4.49 6.54
N THR A 166 -14.55 3.62 7.56
CA THR A 166 -14.50 4.05 8.96
C THR A 166 -13.08 4.49 9.31
N LEU A 167 -12.90 5.79 9.50
CA LEU A 167 -11.60 6.36 9.89
C LEU A 167 -11.08 5.72 11.18
N ASN A 168 -9.78 5.51 11.24
CA ASN A 168 -9.08 4.95 12.38
C ASN A 168 -7.85 5.81 12.72
N ALA A 169 -7.09 5.42 13.75
CA ALA A 169 -5.95 6.23 14.20
C ALA A 169 -4.74 6.21 13.24
N ASN A 170 -4.76 5.41 12.16
CA ASN A 170 -3.78 5.44 11.06
C ASN A 170 -4.31 6.18 9.83
N SER A 171 -5.59 6.58 9.78
CA SER A 171 -6.17 7.32 8.65
C SER A 171 -5.46 8.65 8.35
N PHE A 172 -4.78 9.26 9.33
CA PHE A 172 -3.98 10.46 9.09
C PHE A 172 -2.78 10.17 8.17
N HIS A 173 -2.20 8.97 8.28
CA HIS A 173 -1.07 8.54 7.48
C HIS A 173 -1.50 8.26 6.04
N ALA A 174 -2.58 7.49 5.87
CA ALA A 174 -3.22 7.27 4.58
C ALA A 174 -3.57 8.59 3.87
N GLN A 175 -4.13 9.54 4.62
CA GLN A 175 -4.46 10.87 4.14
C GLN A 175 -3.22 11.64 3.69
N HIS A 176 -2.14 11.60 4.48
CA HIS A 176 -0.87 12.24 4.17
C HIS A 176 -0.23 11.66 2.90
N VAL A 177 -0.06 10.34 2.85
CA VAL A 177 0.50 9.61 1.70
C VAL A 177 -0.30 9.88 0.43
N THR A 178 -1.62 9.81 0.50
CA THR A 178 -2.50 10.12 -0.64
C THR A 178 -2.35 11.60 -1.05
N GLY A 179 -2.25 12.51 -0.08
CA GLY A 179 -2.00 13.93 -0.31
C GLY A 179 -0.70 14.20 -1.06
N THR A 180 0.41 13.62 -0.63
CA THR A 180 1.72 13.73 -1.29
C THR A 180 1.64 13.38 -2.78
N ILE A 181 0.77 12.44 -3.16
CA ILE A 181 0.60 12.03 -4.55
C ILE A 181 -0.36 12.97 -5.29
N VAL A 182 -1.59 13.16 -4.79
CA VAL A 182 -2.69 13.74 -5.60
C VAL A 182 -3.33 15.00 -5.02
N ALA A 183 -2.85 15.58 -3.91
CA ALA A 183 -3.44 16.83 -3.41
C ALA A 183 -3.43 17.93 -4.48
N SER A 184 -4.54 18.66 -4.61
CA SER A 184 -4.75 19.68 -5.64
C SER A 184 -3.84 20.89 -5.46
N GLY A 185 -3.39 21.14 -4.23
CA GLY A 185 -2.63 22.33 -3.88
C GLY A 185 -3.53 23.53 -3.68
N LEU A 186 -4.71 23.33 -3.10
CA LEU A 186 -5.55 24.45 -2.63
C LEU A 186 -4.76 25.26 -1.59
N ASP A 187 -4.12 24.55 -0.66
CA ASP A 187 -2.92 25.00 0.02
C ASP A 187 -1.69 24.70 -0.88
N PRO A 188 -0.97 25.73 -1.38
CA PRO A 188 0.20 25.53 -2.23
C PRO A 188 1.27 24.62 -1.62
N ASP A 189 1.42 24.62 -0.29
CA ASP A 189 2.41 23.80 0.43
C ASP A 189 1.99 22.32 0.50
N ALA A 190 0.71 22.03 0.29
CA ALA A 190 0.16 20.67 0.27
C ALA A 190 0.10 20.07 -1.15
N LYS A 191 0.51 20.80 -2.20
CA LYS A 191 0.35 20.34 -3.60
C LYS A 191 1.06 19.01 -3.84
N GLY A 192 0.30 18.02 -4.28
CA GLY A 192 0.81 16.69 -4.61
C GLY A 192 1.64 16.66 -5.89
N MET A 193 2.49 15.64 -6.04
CA MET A 193 3.36 15.46 -7.22
C MET A 193 2.58 15.36 -8.54
N ALA A 194 1.46 14.66 -8.49
CA ALA A 194 0.53 14.40 -9.59
C ALA A 194 -0.84 15.01 -9.28
N TRP A 195 -0.84 16.32 -9.02
CA TRP A 195 -1.98 17.11 -8.52
C TRP A 195 -3.25 17.09 -9.41
N GLN A 196 -3.18 16.60 -10.66
CA GLN A 196 -4.34 16.39 -11.55
C GLN A 196 -4.68 14.91 -11.80
N ALA A 197 -4.03 13.96 -11.10
CA ALA A 197 -4.40 12.55 -11.14
C ALA A 197 -5.61 12.23 -10.23
N ASP A 198 -6.22 11.06 -10.44
CA ASP A 198 -7.17 10.46 -9.50
C ASP A 198 -6.44 9.52 -8.53
N ALA A 199 -7.06 9.17 -7.40
CA ALA A 199 -6.57 8.10 -6.54
C ALA A 199 -7.68 7.13 -6.08
N GLN A 200 -7.29 5.87 -5.96
CA GLN A 200 -8.08 4.80 -5.35
C GLN A 200 -7.33 4.31 -4.10
N THR A 201 -7.98 4.38 -2.93
CA THR A 201 -7.34 4.05 -1.64
C THR A 201 -7.97 2.82 -1.00
N SER A 202 -7.16 2.02 -0.33
CA SER A 202 -7.54 0.82 0.43
C SER A 202 -6.80 0.78 1.77
N ASP A 203 -7.34 0.03 2.73
CA ASP A 203 -6.58 -0.44 3.88
C ASP A 203 -5.68 -1.64 3.53
N TRP A 204 -4.66 -1.90 4.34
CA TRP A 204 -3.62 -2.90 4.05
C TRP A 204 -4.01 -4.37 4.19
N ASN A 205 -5.23 -4.72 4.62
CA ASN A 205 -5.51 -6.08 5.11
C ASN A 205 -5.61 -7.13 4.00
N ASN A 206 -5.95 -6.73 2.77
CA ASN A 206 -6.05 -7.61 1.61
C ASN A 206 -5.24 -7.07 0.42
N ASP A 207 -4.11 -6.42 0.72
CA ASP A 207 -3.36 -5.61 -0.24
C ASP A 207 -2.96 -6.37 -1.52
N LEU A 208 -2.43 -7.57 -1.39
CA LEU A 208 -1.93 -8.35 -2.51
C LEU A 208 -3.09 -8.86 -3.38
N SER A 209 -4.20 -9.33 -2.79
CA SER A 209 -5.35 -9.80 -3.56
C SER A 209 -6.11 -8.66 -4.24
N GLU A 210 -6.24 -7.51 -3.57
CA GLU A 210 -6.81 -6.30 -4.14
C GLU A 210 -5.94 -5.75 -5.27
N ALA A 211 -4.63 -5.65 -5.05
CA ALA A 211 -3.67 -5.24 -6.09
C ALA A 211 -3.71 -6.19 -7.29
N THR A 212 -3.82 -7.51 -7.07
CA THR A 212 -3.96 -8.48 -8.17
C THR A 212 -5.22 -8.23 -8.99
N THR A 213 -6.33 -7.90 -8.33
CA THR A 213 -7.61 -7.57 -8.97
C THR A 213 -7.54 -6.24 -9.72
N ALA A 214 -6.90 -5.23 -9.13
CA ALA A 214 -6.72 -3.93 -9.76
C ALA A 214 -5.78 -4.02 -10.99
N ALA A 215 -4.71 -4.82 -10.90
CA ALA A 215 -3.75 -5.06 -11.99
C ALA A 215 -4.40 -5.79 -13.17
N SER A 216 -5.24 -6.80 -12.93
CA SER A 216 -6.01 -7.44 -14.01
C SER A 216 -6.94 -6.45 -14.73
N GLY A 217 -7.46 -5.47 -13.99
CA GLY A 217 -8.20 -4.31 -14.50
C GLY A 217 -7.32 -3.14 -15.01
N GLY A 218 -6.04 -3.35 -15.28
CA GLY A 218 -5.14 -2.38 -15.91
C GLY A 218 -4.60 -1.29 -14.99
N MET A 219 -4.47 -1.56 -13.68
CA MET A 219 -3.67 -0.71 -12.79
C MET A 219 -2.20 -0.67 -13.26
N LEU A 220 -1.61 0.52 -13.24
CA LEU A 220 -0.22 0.73 -13.68
C LEU A 220 0.75 0.97 -12.53
N ILE A 221 0.29 1.59 -11.44
CA ILE A 221 1.15 1.95 -10.31
C ILE A 221 0.37 1.92 -9.00
N SER A 222 1.03 1.46 -7.94
CA SER A 222 0.53 1.52 -6.58
C SER A 222 1.60 2.01 -5.60
N ASN A 223 1.16 2.52 -4.46
CA ASN A 223 1.99 2.91 -3.33
C ASN A 223 1.64 2.08 -2.08
N HIS A 224 2.66 1.55 -1.41
CA HIS A 224 2.58 0.75 -0.18
C HIS A 224 3.54 1.31 0.88
N SER A 225 3.06 2.25 1.70
CA SER A 225 3.85 2.98 2.70
C SER A 225 3.72 2.36 4.10
N TYR A 226 3.93 1.06 4.19
CA TYR A 226 3.89 0.29 5.43
C TYR A 226 4.77 -0.95 5.32
N GLY A 227 4.96 -1.65 6.44
CA GLY A 227 5.61 -2.94 6.47
C GLY A 227 5.85 -3.44 7.89
N PHE A 228 6.68 -4.47 8.04
CA PHE A 228 7.08 -4.97 9.35
C PHE A 228 8.05 -3.99 10.02
N ARG A 229 7.75 -3.59 11.27
CA ARG A 229 8.72 -2.88 12.12
C ARG A 229 9.77 -3.87 12.64
N ALA A 230 11.04 -3.54 12.47
CA ALA A 230 12.17 -4.41 12.84
C ALA A 230 12.10 -4.87 14.31
N SER A 231 11.79 -3.96 15.23
CA SER A 231 11.67 -4.28 16.67
C SER A 231 10.49 -5.20 17.03
N ASN A 232 9.53 -5.36 16.11
CA ASN A 232 8.41 -6.30 16.26
C ASN A 232 8.71 -7.66 15.63
N ILE A 233 9.80 -7.78 14.85
CA ILE A 233 10.30 -9.05 14.35
C ILE A 233 11.04 -9.73 15.49
N ASP A 234 10.64 -10.95 15.82
CA ASP A 234 11.30 -11.74 16.85
C ASP A 234 12.77 -11.99 16.45
N ALA A 235 13.69 -11.66 17.35
CA ALA A 235 15.13 -11.90 17.23
C ALA A 235 15.47 -13.34 16.81
N ALA A 236 14.71 -14.33 17.26
CA ALA A 236 14.92 -15.73 16.88
C ALA A 236 14.65 -16.02 15.39
N ASN A 237 13.96 -15.09 14.70
CA ASN A 237 13.61 -15.11 13.28
C ASN A 237 14.20 -13.92 12.50
N ALA A 238 15.22 -13.27 13.05
CA ALA A 238 15.91 -12.24 12.27
C ALA A 238 16.49 -12.83 10.96
N TRP A 239 17.00 -14.07 11.00
CA TRP A 239 17.63 -14.72 9.84
C TRP A 239 16.66 -15.06 8.69
N ASP A 240 15.37 -15.24 8.96
CA ASP A 240 14.34 -15.56 7.95
C ASP A 240 13.42 -14.38 7.61
N MET A 241 13.65 -13.20 8.19
CA MET A 241 12.81 -12.02 7.96
C MET A 241 13.57 -10.84 7.37
N PHE A 242 14.81 -10.61 7.80
CA PHE A 242 15.65 -9.54 7.24
C PHE A 242 16.36 -10.03 5.97
N GLY A 243 16.25 -9.25 4.89
CA GLY A 243 16.91 -9.48 3.60
C GLY A 243 16.44 -10.73 2.84
N GLN A 244 15.56 -11.54 3.43
CA GLN A 244 15.11 -12.79 2.84
C GLN A 244 14.13 -12.55 1.69
N TYR A 245 14.37 -13.20 0.55
CA TYR A 245 13.32 -13.44 -0.45
C TYR A 245 12.35 -14.51 0.07
N GLY A 246 11.39 -14.07 0.87
CA GLY A 246 10.40 -14.91 1.54
C GLY A 246 9.11 -15.11 0.75
N THR A 247 8.07 -15.58 1.43
CA THR A 247 6.74 -15.79 0.84
C THR A 247 6.12 -14.48 0.34
N ASP A 248 6.23 -13.40 1.09
CA ASP A 248 5.67 -12.08 0.70
C ASP A 248 6.30 -11.59 -0.60
N ALA A 249 7.64 -11.53 -0.63
CA ALA A 249 8.41 -11.16 -1.81
C ALA A 249 8.08 -12.03 -3.02
N ARG A 250 8.01 -13.36 -2.84
CA ARG A 250 7.67 -14.30 -3.90
C ARG A 250 6.27 -14.07 -4.46
N ASP A 251 5.28 -13.85 -3.60
CA ASP A 251 3.89 -13.76 -4.02
C ASP A 251 3.60 -12.40 -4.70
N TRP A 252 4.25 -11.32 -4.25
CA TRP A 252 4.30 -10.04 -4.96
C TRP A 252 5.03 -10.14 -6.31
N ASP A 253 6.21 -10.78 -6.36
CA ASP A 253 6.91 -11.00 -7.64
C ASP A 253 6.08 -11.81 -8.62
N ASN A 254 5.28 -12.76 -8.14
CA ASN A 254 4.40 -13.56 -8.98
C ASN A 254 3.24 -12.72 -9.55
N LEU A 255 2.71 -11.74 -8.81
CA LEU A 255 1.80 -10.75 -9.37
C LEU A 255 2.50 -9.91 -10.46
N LEU A 256 3.63 -9.29 -10.11
CA LEU A 256 4.36 -8.36 -10.97
C LEU A 256 4.87 -9.03 -12.26
N TYR A 257 5.25 -10.30 -12.19
CA TYR A 257 5.62 -11.11 -13.36
C TYR A 257 4.45 -11.34 -14.32
N ASN A 258 3.24 -11.59 -13.79
CA ASN A 258 2.05 -11.85 -14.59
C ASN A 258 1.31 -10.55 -15.02
N ALA A 259 1.69 -9.40 -14.45
CA ALA A 259 1.18 -8.08 -14.82
C ALA A 259 2.35 -7.12 -15.14
N PRO A 260 3.12 -7.33 -16.23
CA PRO A 260 4.40 -6.64 -16.48
C PRO A 260 4.34 -5.12 -16.72
N TYR A 261 3.15 -4.50 -16.78
CA TYR A 261 3.00 -3.04 -16.87
C TYR A 261 2.58 -2.41 -15.53
N TYR A 262 2.43 -3.22 -14.49
CA TYR A 262 2.15 -2.77 -13.14
C TYR A 262 3.47 -2.66 -12.36
N LEU A 263 3.68 -1.50 -11.73
CA LEU A 263 4.75 -1.25 -10.78
C LEU A 263 4.20 -1.08 -9.36
N GLN A 264 4.60 -1.98 -8.45
CA GLN A 264 4.44 -1.75 -7.02
C GLN A 264 5.56 -0.82 -6.52
N VAL A 265 5.19 0.27 -5.87
CA VAL A 265 6.14 1.13 -5.15
C VAL A 265 5.95 0.90 -3.64
N ALA A 266 7.02 0.47 -2.97
CA ALA A 266 7.00 0.18 -1.54
C ALA A 266 8.02 1.07 -0.80
N SER A 267 7.71 1.45 0.42
CA SER A 267 8.68 2.12 1.29
C SER A 267 9.78 1.13 1.76
N ALA A 268 10.99 1.61 2.02
CA ALA A 268 12.06 0.77 2.58
C ALA A 268 11.87 0.44 4.07
N GLY A 269 11.03 1.20 4.78
CA GLY A 269 10.89 1.13 6.23
C GLY A 269 11.69 2.20 6.99
N ASN A 270 11.26 2.47 8.22
CA ASN A 270 11.87 3.50 9.10
C ASN A 270 12.94 2.98 10.07
N ASP A 271 13.28 1.70 10.00
CA ASP A 271 14.20 1.04 10.94
C ASP A 271 15.69 1.23 10.59
N GLY A 272 16.01 2.22 9.74
CA GLY A 272 17.37 2.51 9.25
C GLY A 272 18.42 2.72 10.36
N LYS A 273 17.99 3.14 11.55
CA LYS A 273 18.85 3.36 12.74
C LYS A 273 18.80 2.22 13.76
N ASP A 274 17.96 1.20 13.54
CA ASP A 274 17.89 0.04 14.41
C ASP A 274 18.99 -0.96 14.06
N ASN A 275 20.06 -0.94 14.84
CA ASN A 275 21.19 -1.85 14.70
C ASN A 275 21.15 -3.00 15.72
N SER A 276 19.96 -3.26 16.28
CA SER A 276 19.77 -4.21 17.39
C SER A 276 18.75 -5.30 17.10
N SER A 277 17.78 -5.07 16.21
CA SER A 277 16.74 -6.06 15.93
C SER A 277 17.22 -7.22 15.05
N ASN A 278 18.08 -6.96 14.05
CA ASN A 278 18.70 -8.04 13.27
C ASN A 278 19.87 -8.64 14.06
N GLN A 279 19.64 -9.79 14.69
CA GLN A 279 20.66 -10.55 15.44
C GLN A 279 21.59 -11.37 14.54
N PHE A 280 21.27 -11.53 13.26
CA PHE A 280 22.03 -12.32 12.30
C PHE A 280 22.31 -11.54 11.01
N PRO A 281 22.90 -10.33 11.09
CA PRO A 281 23.18 -9.54 9.90
C PRO A 281 24.21 -10.26 9.03
N LEU A 282 24.08 -10.11 7.70
CA LEU A 282 25.03 -10.65 6.74
C LEU A 282 26.45 -10.18 7.07
N ASP A 283 27.39 -11.13 7.15
CA ASP A 283 28.81 -10.92 7.50
C ASP A 283 29.04 -10.20 8.86
N GLY A 284 28.05 -10.18 9.75
CA GLY A 284 28.14 -9.48 11.04
C GLY A 284 27.92 -7.97 10.96
N GLU A 285 27.48 -7.44 9.82
CA GLU A 285 27.32 -6.01 9.59
C GLU A 285 26.00 -5.46 10.14
N ILE A 286 25.96 -5.18 11.45
CA ILE A 286 24.78 -4.71 12.20
C ILE A 286 24.13 -3.42 11.66
N ASN A 287 24.82 -2.68 10.78
CA ASN A 287 24.32 -1.43 10.21
C ASN A 287 23.43 -1.64 8.98
N TYR A 288 23.40 -2.84 8.39
CA TYR A 288 22.65 -3.14 7.17
C TYR A 288 21.55 -4.18 7.43
N ASP A 289 20.95 -4.68 6.34
CA ASP A 289 20.02 -5.81 6.35
C ASP A 289 18.75 -5.57 7.20
N LYS A 290 17.95 -4.59 6.74
CA LYS A 290 16.74 -4.10 7.42
C LYS A 290 15.46 -4.24 6.59
N LEU A 291 15.59 -4.52 5.29
CA LEU A 291 14.44 -4.78 4.44
C LEU A 291 13.82 -6.12 4.83
N SER A 292 12.49 -6.21 4.77
CA SER A 292 11.75 -7.42 5.12
C SER A 292 10.44 -7.50 4.33
N GLY A 293 9.82 -8.68 4.30
CA GLY A 293 8.51 -8.86 3.69
C GLY A 293 8.52 -8.71 2.16
N ASP A 294 7.61 -7.91 1.64
CA ASP A 294 7.47 -7.61 0.21
C ASP A 294 8.58 -6.67 -0.31
N LYS A 295 9.25 -5.93 0.58
CA LYS A 295 10.37 -5.03 0.27
C LYS A 295 11.61 -5.76 -0.27
N THR A 296 11.64 -7.10 -0.23
CA THR A 296 12.70 -7.92 -0.83
C THR A 296 12.29 -8.58 -2.15
N ALA A 297 11.09 -8.25 -2.69
CA ALA A 297 10.70 -8.62 -4.05
C ALA A 297 11.67 -8.04 -5.08
N LYS A 298 11.80 -8.68 -6.24
CA LYS A 298 12.78 -8.28 -7.27
C LYS A 298 12.19 -7.34 -8.32
N ASN A 299 10.87 -7.38 -8.49
CA ASN A 299 10.17 -6.66 -9.55
C ASN A 299 9.49 -5.37 -9.06
N ASN A 300 9.65 -4.99 -7.78
CA ASN A 300 9.09 -3.76 -7.24
C ASN A 300 10.12 -2.61 -7.23
N LEU A 301 9.64 -1.41 -6.91
CA LEU A 301 10.48 -0.25 -6.60
C LEU A 301 10.43 0.04 -5.11
N VAL A 302 11.54 -0.18 -4.41
CA VAL A 302 11.67 0.13 -3.00
C VAL A 302 12.31 1.50 -2.81
N VAL A 303 11.64 2.38 -2.08
CA VAL A 303 12.04 3.78 -1.88
C VAL A 303 12.55 3.98 -0.46
N ALA A 304 13.84 4.28 -0.31
CA ALA A 304 14.43 4.71 0.95
C ALA A 304 14.28 6.22 1.15
N ASN A 305 14.27 6.68 2.40
CA ASN A 305 14.24 8.10 2.70
C ASN A 305 15.63 8.74 2.54
N GLY A 306 15.64 10.00 2.11
CA GLY A 306 16.85 10.82 2.03
C GLY A 306 16.65 12.14 2.79
N THR A 307 17.74 12.85 3.05
CA THR A 307 17.63 14.26 3.44
C THR A 307 17.21 15.08 2.23
N ASP A 308 16.45 16.15 2.46
CA ASP A 308 16.09 17.08 1.39
C ASP A 308 17.31 17.55 0.62
N ALA A 309 17.17 17.54 -0.70
CA ALA A 309 18.23 17.97 -1.57
C ALA A 309 18.37 19.50 -1.48
N SER A 310 19.61 20.01 -1.49
CA SER A 310 19.87 21.44 -1.63
C SER A 310 19.87 21.83 -3.10
N ILE A 311 18.94 22.70 -3.48
CA ILE A 311 18.59 22.94 -4.89
C ILE A 311 18.87 24.38 -5.27
N ASN A 312 19.66 24.57 -6.32
CA ASN A 312 19.83 25.89 -6.90
C ASN A 312 18.54 26.33 -7.59
N SER A 313 17.91 27.38 -7.07
CA SER A 313 16.64 27.90 -7.58
C SER A 313 16.72 28.50 -8.99
N GLY A 314 17.93 28.81 -9.49
CA GLY A 314 18.15 29.36 -10.82
C GLY A 314 18.50 28.31 -11.88
N THR A 315 19.16 27.21 -11.51
CA THR A 315 19.59 26.17 -12.46
C THR A 315 18.82 24.86 -12.32
N GLY A 316 18.09 24.66 -11.23
CA GLY A 316 17.41 23.39 -10.93
C GLY A 316 18.37 22.22 -10.66
N LEU A 317 19.67 22.49 -10.44
CA LEU A 317 20.67 21.51 -10.03
C LEU A 317 20.85 21.56 -8.51
#